data_AF-A0A7X9F780-F1
#
_entry.id   AF-A0A7X9F780-F1
#
_cell.length_a   1.000
_cell.length_b   1.000
_cell.length_c   1.000
_cell.angle_alpha   90.00
_cell.angle_beta   90.00
_cell.angle_gamma   90.00
#
_symmetry.space_group_name_H-M   'P 1'
#
loop_
_entity.id
_entity.type
_entity.pdbx_description
1 polymer ?
#
loop_
_entity_poly.entity_id
_entity_poly.type
_entity_poly.pdbx_seq_one_letter_code
_entity_poly.pdbx_strand_id
1 'polypeptide(L)'
;MNYSEEIKGFVSHGVRNLTPGECYRLAETGKITIVDVREKYLTNFRKFGTRGVIFLPFSRLADEYRTLPGEGRFFVFADSAGLKSREAVLYLIGKGYENVFNMAGGFVEWARDGLPVETDRQYRLSGSCMCQIKAREKGKQKDNR
;
A
#
# COMPACT_ATOMS: atom_id res chain seq x y z
N MET A 1 9.09 5.75 25.25
CA MET A 1 9.38 4.35 24.86
C MET A 1 9.88 4.42 23.42
N ASN A 2 11.17 4.19 23.17
CA ASN A 2 11.77 4.37 21.84
C ASN A 2 11.38 3.21 20.93
N TYR A 3 10.29 3.38 20.17
CA TYR A 3 9.82 2.37 19.20
C TYR A 3 10.81 2.15 18.04
N SER A 4 11.82 3.01 17.88
CA SER A 4 12.76 2.98 16.75
C SER A 4 13.72 1.80 16.72
N GLU A 5 13.87 1.04 17.81
CA GLU A 5 14.86 -0.05 17.89
C GLU A 5 14.35 -1.42 17.44
N GLU A 6 13.04 -1.63 17.29
CA GLU A 6 12.49 -2.99 17.06
C GLU A 6 12.46 -3.42 15.58
N ILE A 7 12.34 -2.47 14.65
CA ILE A 7 12.37 -2.74 13.20
C ILE A 7 13.54 -2.01 12.56
N LYS A 8 14.57 -2.78 12.19
CA LYS A 8 15.71 -2.28 11.43
C LYS A 8 15.31 -2.17 9.96
N GLY A 9 15.28 -0.95 9.44
CA GLY A 9 15.19 -0.63 8.02
C GLY A 9 16.42 0.17 7.58
N PHE A 10 16.55 0.44 6.28
CA PHE A 10 17.65 1.23 5.75
C PHE A 10 17.24 2.70 5.56
N VAL A 11 18.18 3.63 5.80
CA VAL A 11 17.92 5.07 5.63
C VAL A 11 18.27 5.49 4.20
N SER A 12 17.35 6.18 3.55
CA SER A 12 17.57 6.77 2.22
C SER A 12 16.65 7.97 2.03
N HIS A 13 17.16 9.05 1.43
CA HIS A 13 16.40 10.29 1.16
C HIS A 13 15.64 10.84 2.40
N GLY A 14 16.28 10.78 3.57
CA GLY A 14 15.74 11.35 4.82
C GLY A 14 14.64 10.52 5.50
N VAL A 15 14.33 9.31 5.03
CA VAL A 15 13.36 8.41 5.67
C VAL A 15 13.92 7.01 5.87
N ARG A 16 13.34 6.25 6.80
CA ARG A 16 13.60 4.81 6.94
C ARG A 16 12.74 4.04 5.94
N ASN A 17 13.36 3.05 5.31
CA ASN A 17 12.76 2.23 4.27
C ASN A 17 12.80 0.75 4.65
N LEU A 18 11.81 0.01 4.18
CA LEU A 18 11.79 -1.44 4.14
C LEU A 18 11.64 -1.89 2.69
N THR A 19 12.28 -3.00 2.34
CA THR A 19 12.08 -3.69 1.07
C THR A 19 10.70 -4.35 1.03
N PRO A 20 10.14 -4.63 -0.17
CA PRO A 20 8.86 -5.35 -0.27
C PRO A 20 8.86 -6.70 0.49
N GLY A 21 9.96 -7.46 0.40
CA GLY A 21 10.10 -8.73 1.11
C GLY A 21 10.10 -8.60 2.64
N GLU A 22 10.73 -7.55 3.19
CA GLU A 22 10.65 -7.25 4.62
C GLU A 22 9.24 -6.86 5.04
N CYS A 23 8.57 -6.01 4.25
CA CYS A 23 7.19 -5.63 4.49
C CYS A 23 6.27 -6.85 4.52
N TYR A 24 6.37 -7.75 3.54
CA TYR A 24 5.57 -8.96 3.49
C TYR A 24 5.75 -9.82 4.75
N ARG A 25 7.00 -10.15 5.10
CA ARG A 25 7.29 -10.97 6.30
C ARG A 25 6.74 -10.34 7.58
N LEU A 26 6.96 -9.03 7.76
CA LEU A 26 6.54 -8.33 8.96
C LEU A 26 5.01 -8.17 9.03
N ALA A 27 4.34 -7.94 7.89
CA ALA A 27 2.90 -7.81 7.81
C ALA A 27 2.19 -9.15 8.11
N GLU A 28 2.73 -10.27 7.61
CA GLU A 28 2.20 -11.61 7.92
C GLU A 28 2.28 -11.94 9.42
N THR A 29 3.29 -11.44 10.12
CA THR A 29 3.39 -11.56 11.59
C THR A 29 2.55 -10.53 12.38
N GLY A 30 1.90 -9.58 11.68
CA GLY A 30 1.13 -8.50 12.30
C GLY A 30 1.97 -7.40 12.97
N LYS A 31 3.30 -7.41 12.79
CA LYS A 31 4.21 -6.40 13.36
C LYS A 31 4.07 -5.03 12.71
N ILE A 32 3.77 -4.99 11.42
CA ILE A 32 3.53 -3.75 10.68
C ILE A 32 2.11 -3.70 10.12
N THR A 33 1.71 -2.53 9.65
CA THR A 33 0.57 -2.32 8.78
C THR A 33 1.01 -1.54 7.55
N ILE A 34 0.71 -2.08 6.38
CA ILE A 34 0.96 -1.40 5.11
C ILE A 34 -0.17 -0.40 4.89
N VAL A 35 0.19 0.85 4.60
CA VAL A 35 -0.74 1.91 4.23
C VAL A 35 -0.56 2.18 2.73
N ASP A 36 -1.49 1.69 1.92
CA ASP A 36 -1.51 1.91 0.48
C ASP A 36 -2.06 3.31 0.20
N VAL A 37 -1.16 4.22 -0.21
CA VAL A 37 -1.47 5.62 -0.50
C VAL A 37 -1.74 5.91 -1.97
N ARG A 38 -1.78 4.87 -2.82
CA ARG A 38 -2.15 5.05 -4.23
C ARG A 38 -3.59 5.53 -4.32
N GLU A 39 -3.90 6.26 -5.38
CA GLU A 39 -5.27 6.66 -5.66
C GLU A 39 -6.14 5.46 -6.04
N LYS A 40 -7.45 5.56 -5.81
CA LYS A 40 -8.40 4.44 -6.02
C LYS A 40 -8.32 3.82 -7.42
N TYR A 41 -8.12 4.65 -8.45
CA TYR A 41 -7.99 4.17 -9.83
C TYR A 41 -6.76 3.28 -10.07
N LEU A 42 -5.73 3.36 -9.21
CA LEU A 42 -4.54 2.50 -9.24
C LEU A 42 -4.70 1.22 -8.43
N THR A 43 -5.60 1.20 -7.43
CA THR A 43 -5.79 0.06 -6.51
C THR A 43 -6.99 -0.83 -6.85
N ASN A 44 -7.93 -0.35 -7.68
CA ASN A 44 -9.12 -1.10 -8.05
C ASN A 44 -8.81 -2.48 -8.67
N PHE A 45 -7.76 -2.59 -9.50
CA PHE A 45 -7.41 -3.85 -10.14
C PHE A 45 -6.43 -4.70 -9.31
N ARG A 46 -5.38 -4.10 -8.75
CA ARG A 46 -4.31 -4.83 -8.03
C ARG A 46 -3.99 -4.21 -6.68
N LYS A 47 -4.02 -5.03 -5.63
CA LYS A 47 -3.73 -4.66 -4.24
C LYS A 47 -2.65 -5.56 -3.65
N PHE A 48 -1.99 -5.07 -2.60
CA PHE A 48 -1.04 -5.87 -1.83
C PHE A 48 -1.76 -7.10 -1.25
N GLY A 49 -1.30 -8.31 -1.60
CA GLY A 49 -1.86 -9.54 -1.08
C GLY A 49 -1.15 -9.97 0.20
N THR A 50 -1.49 -9.34 1.32
CA THR A 50 -0.92 -9.66 2.63
C THR A 50 -1.86 -9.18 3.73
N ARG A 51 -1.64 -9.66 4.95
CA ARG A 51 -2.39 -9.21 6.12
C ARG A 51 -2.05 -7.75 6.45
N GLY A 52 -3.00 -7.05 7.08
CA GLY A 52 -2.72 -5.73 7.63
C GLY A 52 -2.44 -4.63 6.58
N VAL A 53 -3.28 -4.56 5.54
CA VAL A 53 -3.25 -3.46 4.56
C VAL A 53 -4.40 -2.50 4.84
N ILE A 54 -4.09 -1.21 4.98
CA ILE A 54 -5.04 -0.10 5.07
C ILE A 54 -4.94 0.70 3.78
N PHE A 55 -6.08 1.14 3.26
CA PHE A 55 -6.16 2.05 2.12
C PHE A 55 -6.39 3.48 2.62
N LEU A 56 -5.45 4.37 2.35
CA LEU A 56 -5.54 5.79 2.68
C LEU A 56 -4.89 6.60 1.55
N PRO A 57 -5.65 6.99 0.51
CA PRO A 57 -5.13 7.74 -0.63
C PRO A 57 -4.30 8.95 -0.21
N PHE A 58 -3.22 9.22 -0.94
CA PHE A 58 -2.35 10.37 -0.66
C PHE A 58 -3.15 11.68 -0.65
N SER A 59 -4.12 11.84 -1.55
CA SER A 59 -5.03 13.00 -1.59
C SER A 59 -5.83 13.25 -0.32
N ARG A 60 -6.06 12.22 0.51
CA ARG A 60 -6.83 12.29 1.76
C ARG A 60 -5.94 12.26 3.02
N LEU A 61 -4.64 12.02 2.86
CA LEU A 61 -3.72 11.82 3.97
C LEU A 61 -3.71 13.00 4.95
N ALA A 62 -3.69 14.23 4.43
CA ALA A 62 -3.59 15.42 5.27
C ALA A 62 -4.77 15.56 6.25
N ASP A 63 -5.96 15.16 5.81
CA ASP A 63 -7.20 15.26 6.58
C ASP A 63 -7.42 14.04 7.49
N GLU A 64 -6.97 12.86 7.06
CA GLU A 64 -7.37 11.58 7.66
C GLU A 64 -6.25 10.83 8.37
N TYR A 65 -5.01 11.32 8.39
CA TYR A 65 -3.91 10.59 9.04
C TYR A 65 -4.15 10.23 10.51
N ARG A 66 -4.97 11.02 11.22
CA ARG A 66 -5.36 10.77 12.61
C ARG A 66 -6.29 9.56 12.79
N THR A 67 -6.85 9.03 11.70
CA THR A 67 -7.68 7.82 11.69
C THR A 67 -6.85 6.54 11.72
N LEU A 68 -5.53 6.64 11.46
CA LEU A 68 -4.64 5.49 11.56
C LEU A 68 -4.70 4.94 13.00
N PRO A 69 -4.87 3.61 13.17
CA PRO A 69 -5.05 3.02 14.49
C PRO A 69 -3.87 3.38 15.42
N GLY A 70 -4.19 3.78 16.66
CA GLY A 70 -3.30 4.46 17.59
C GLY A 70 -2.05 3.70 18.08
N GLU A 71 -1.40 4.29 19.07
CA GLU A 71 -0.04 4.03 19.57
C GLU A 71 0.40 2.55 19.60
N GLY A 72 1.67 2.30 19.24
CA GLY A 72 2.33 1.00 19.35
C GLY A 72 2.40 0.16 18.08
N ARG A 73 1.84 0.62 16.96
CA ARG A 73 1.87 -0.09 15.66
C ARG A 73 2.84 0.57 14.68
N PHE A 74 3.62 -0.22 13.95
CA PHE A 74 4.48 0.30 12.89
C PHE A 74 3.74 0.42 11.56
N PHE A 75 3.89 1.55 10.87
CA PHE A 75 3.25 1.81 9.59
C PHE A 75 4.27 1.87 8.46
N VAL A 76 3.97 1.16 7.37
CA VAL A 76 4.76 1.23 6.14
C VAL A 76 3.90 1.81 5.03
N PHE A 77 4.25 3.00 4.57
CA PHE A 77 3.56 3.66 3.48
C PHE A 77 4.06 3.14 2.14
N ALA A 78 3.14 2.83 1.24
CA ALA A 78 3.46 2.32 -0.08
C ALA A 78 2.61 3.02 -1.16
N ASP A 79 3.26 3.50 -2.20
CA ASP A 79 2.61 3.95 -3.43
C ASP A 79 2.99 2.98 -4.59
N SER A 80 2.97 3.46 -5.85
CA SER A 80 3.41 2.65 -6.98
C SER A 80 4.93 2.41 -7.02
N ALA A 81 5.77 3.37 -6.64
CA ALA A 81 7.23 3.36 -6.95
C ALA A 81 8.15 3.78 -5.78
N GLY A 82 7.60 4.00 -4.59
CA GLY A 82 8.27 4.55 -3.40
C GLY A 82 8.39 6.07 -3.35
N LEU A 83 7.69 6.83 -4.20
CA LEU A 83 7.87 8.30 -4.32
C LEU A 83 6.85 9.08 -3.49
N LYS A 84 5.55 8.90 -3.75
CA LYS A 84 4.47 9.54 -2.98
C LYS A 84 4.37 9.00 -1.56
N SER A 85 4.69 7.73 -1.34
CA SER A 85 4.77 7.19 0.01
C SER A 85 5.92 7.80 0.82
N ARG A 86 7.04 8.19 0.19
CA ARG A 86 8.10 8.96 0.88
C ARG A 86 7.59 10.33 1.33
N GLU A 87 6.87 11.05 0.47
CA GLU A 87 6.24 12.32 0.84
C GLU A 87 5.27 12.13 2.03
N ALA A 88 4.50 11.03 2.06
CA ALA A 88 3.59 10.71 3.15
C ALA A 88 4.33 10.47 4.47
N VAL A 89 5.44 9.73 4.43
CA VAL A 89 6.28 9.47 5.60
C VAL A 89 6.88 10.77 6.15
N LEU A 90 7.42 11.62 5.28
CA LEU A 90 7.95 12.93 5.68
C LEU A 90 6.88 13.81 6.32
N TYR A 91 5.68 13.83 5.73
CA TYR A 91 4.53 14.54 6.31
C TYR A 91 4.24 14.07 7.74
N LEU A 92 4.20 12.75 7.97
CA LEU A 92 3.89 12.18 9.28
C LEU A 92 5.01 12.37 10.31
N ILE A 93 6.27 12.29 9.90
CA ILE A 93 7.40 12.69 10.74
C ILE A 93 7.23 14.14 11.20
N GLY A 94 6.84 15.05 10.30
CA GLY A 94 6.50 16.44 10.63
C GLY A 94 5.29 16.61 11.55
N LYS A 95 4.47 15.57 11.71
CA LYS A 95 3.36 15.51 12.69
C LYS A 95 3.74 14.78 13.99
N GLY A 96 5.00 14.37 14.15
CA GLY A 96 5.49 13.69 15.36
C GLY A 96 5.41 12.16 15.32
N TYR A 97 5.13 11.54 14.17
CA TYR A 97 5.14 10.08 14.06
C TYR A 97 6.58 9.56 13.96
N GLU A 98 6.94 8.64 14.86
CA GLU A 98 8.27 8.03 14.92
C GLU A 98 8.30 6.56 14.46
N ASN A 99 7.14 5.98 14.19
CA ASN A 99 6.92 4.56 13.86
C ASN A 99 6.53 4.35 12.39
N VAL A 100 6.92 5.28 11.52
CA VAL A 100 6.61 5.29 10.09
C VAL A 100 7.82 4.95 9.23
N PHE A 101 7.57 4.20 8.16
CA PHE A 101 8.55 3.72 7.18
C PHE A 101 7.98 3.86 5.76
N ASN A 102 8.87 3.97 4.79
CA ASN A 102 8.52 3.91 3.36
C ASN A 102 8.78 2.49 2.80
N MET A 103 7.93 2.00 1.91
CA MET A 103 8.23 0.81 1.12
C MET A 103 9.09 1.20 -0.09
N ALA A 104 10.34 0.73 -0.12
CA ALA A 104 11.24 0.99 -1.24
C ALA A 104 10.70 0.35 -2.52
N GLY A 105 10.62 1.14 -3.60
CA GLY A 105 10.14 0.68 -4.90
C GLY A 105 8.63 0.43 -5.02
N GLY A 106 7.89 0.58 -3.92
CA GLY A 106 6.43 0.51 -3.87
C GLY A 106 5.84 -0.79 -4.45
N PHE A 107 4.62 -0.67 -4.97
CA PHE A 107 3.88 -1.79 -5.54
C PHE A 107 4.55 -2.42 -6.77
N VAL A 108 5.32 -1.64 -7.54
CA VAL A 108 6.04 -2.15 -8.72
C VAL A 108 7.07 -3.19 -8.29
N GLU A 109 7.93 -2.86 -7.32
CA GLU A 109 8.93 -3.79 -6.81
C GLU A 109 8.28 -4.96 -6.05
N TRP A 110 7.21 -4.72 -5.30
CA TRP A 110 6.42 -5.82 -4.71
C TRP A 110 5.98 -6.86 -5.74
N ALA A 111 5.43 -6.40 -6.87
CA ALA A 111 5.03 -7.28 -7.95
C ALA A 111 6.22 -7.95 -8.65
N ARG A 112 7.33 -7.21 -8.82
CA ARG A 112 8.56 -7.71 -9.45
C ARG A 112 9.20 -8.83 -8.63
N ASP A 113 9.17 -8.70 -7.31
CA ASP A 113 9.67 -9.69 -6.35
C ASP A 113 8.77 -10.94 -6.26
N GLY A 114 7.67 -10.98 -7.01
CA GLY A 114 6.75 -12.13 -7.04
C GLY A 114 5.92 -12.29 -5.76
N LEU A 115 5.82 -11.24 -4.94
CA LEU A 115 5.03 -11.27 -3.71
C LEU A 115 3.52 -11.34 -4.02
N PRO A 116 2.69 -11.86 -3.11
CA PRO A 116 1.29 -12.11 -3.42
C PRO A 116 0.54 -10.81 -3.72
N VAL A 117 -0.34 -10.86 -4.72
CA VAL A 117 -1.13 -9.72 -5.19
C VAL A 117 -2.58 -10.15 -5.31
N GLU A 118 -3.46 -9.40 -4.65
CA GLU A 118 -4.89 -9.54 -4.83
C GLU A 118 -5.32 -8.85 -6.12
N THR A 119 -6.04 -9.58 -6.97
CA THR A 119 -6.55 -9.04 -8.23
C THR A 119 -8.07 -9.07 -8.27
N ASP A 120 -8.70 -7.92 -8.48
CA ASP A 120 -10.13 -7.88 -8.77
C ASP A 120 -10.36 -8.01 -10.28
N ARG A 121 -10.88 -9.17 -10.69
CA ARG A 121 -11.11 -9.50 -12.11
C ARG A 121 -12.14 -8.58 -12.77
N GLN A 122 -12.99 -7.90 -12.01
CA GLN A 122 -13.99 -6.95 -12.54
C GLN A 122 -13.31 -5.71 -13.12
N TYR A 123 -12.24 -5.23 -12.47
CA TYR A 123 -11.48 -4.07 -12.92
C TYR A 123 -10.38 -4.42 -13.93
N ARG A 124 -10.31 -5.68 -14.39
CA ARG A 124 -9.40 -6.06 -15.47
C ARG A 124 -9.89 -5.44 -16.76
N LEU A 125 -9.10 -4.52 -17.30
CA LEU A 125 -9.30 -3.99 -18.64
C LEU A 125 -9.08 -5.09 -19.68
N SER A 126 -9.99 -5.20 -20.64
CA SER A 126 -9.97 -6.18 -21.73
C SER A 126 -10.30 -5.51 -23.06
N GLY A 127 -9.71 -5.97 -24.15
CA GLY A 127 -9.83 -5.37 -25.49
C GLY A 127 -8.47 -5.35 -26.20
N SER A 128 -8.45 -5.59 -27.51
CA SER A 128 -7.20 -5.59 -28.30
C SER A 128 -6.80 -4.20 -28.81
N CYS A 129 -7.75 -3.27 -28.88
CA CYS A 129 -7.51 -1.84 -29.19
C CYS A 129 -8.04 -0.97 -28.06
N MET A 130 -7.53 0.26 -27.96
CA MET A 130 -8.03 1.31 -27.07
C MET A 130 -9.56 1.49 -27.18
N CYS A 131 -10.12 1.38 -28.39
CA CYS A 131 -11.55 1.44 -28.67
C CYS A 131 -12.40 0.32 -28.06
N GLN A 132 -11.78 -0.81 -27.74
CA GLN A 132 -12.43 -2.00 -27.19
C GLN A 132 -12.12 -2.18 -25.71
N ILE A 133 -11.29 -1.33 -25.10
CA ILE A 133 -10.94 -1.43 -23.70
C ILE A 133 -12.20 -1.23 -22.85
N LYS A 134 -12.62 -2.29 -22.16
CA LYS A 134 -13.71 -2.29 -21.19
C LYS A 134 -13.32 -3.05 -19.93
N ALA A 135 -13.75 -2.55 -18.77
CA ALA A 135 -13.77 -3.33 -17.54
C ALA A 135 -14.73 -4.51 -17.73
N ARG A 136 -14.37 -5.69 -17.22
CA ARG A 136 -15.15 -6.91 -17.46
C ARG A 136 -16.32 -6.96 -16.46
N GLU A 137 -17.50 -6.47 -16.86
CA GLU A 137 -18.73 -6.57 -16.06
C GLU A 137 -19.15 -8.05 -15.86
N LYS A 138 -19.74 -8.35 -14.69
CA LYS A 138 -20.13 -9.70 -14.26
C LYS A 138 -20.93 -10.43 -15.35
N GLY A 139 -20.60 -11.71 -15.54
CA GLY A 139 -21.51 -12.67 -16.15
C GLY A 139 -22.85 -12.62 -15.44
N LYS A 140 -23.93 -12.53 -16.24
CA LYS A 140 -25.34 -12.59 -15.86
C LYS A 140 -25.55 -13.35 -14.55
N GLN A 141 -25.98 -12.65 -13.50
CA GLN A 141 -26.69 -13.29 -12.40
C GLN A 141 -27.89 -14.01 -13.05
N LYS A 142 -27.89 -15.34 -13.01
CA LYS A 142 -29.08 -16.10 -13.39
C LYS A 142 -30.13 -15.81 -12.32
N ASP A 143 -31.15 -15.04 -12.68
CA ASP A 143 -32.43 -15.06 -11.96
C ASP A 143 -32.96 -16.49 -12.02
N ASN A 144 -32.88 -17.20 -10.89
CA ASN A 144 -33.66 -18.42 -10.71
C ASN A 144 -35.10 -17.99 -10.43
N ARG A 145 -35.97 -18.19 -11.43
CA ARG A 145 -37.40 -18.39 -11.21
C ARG A 145 -37.64 -19.78 -10.64
#